data_AF-A0A7S1YDY4-F1
#
_entry.id   AF-A0A7S1YDY4-F1
#
_cell.length_a   1.000
_cell.length_b   1.000
_cell.length_c   1.000
_cell.angle_alpha   90.00
_cell.angle_beta   90.00
_cell.angle_gamma   90.00
#
_symmetry.space_group_name_H-M   'P 1'
#
loop_
_entity.id
_entity.type
_entity.pdbx_description
1 polymer ?
#
loop_
_entity_poly.entity_id
_entity_poly.type
_entity_poly.pdbx_seq_one_letter_code
_entity_poly.pdbx_strand_id
1 'polypeptide(L)'
;MVNFTVDQMRSIMDLKHNIRSMSVIAHVDHGKTTLTDSLVQKAGIISAKAAGGARYTDTRADEAERGITIKSTGISMFFEYDMKAGEAVQISDEEAAAQAAALKEKQESNNTVQITDKSYLINLIDSPGHVDFSSEVTAALRVTDGALVVVDTIDGVCVQTETVLRQAIGERVKPVLMVNKVDRAILELQLPGEELYQAFCRSIESVNVIVATYNDEGLGDVQVNPTE
;
A
#
# COMPACT_ATOMS: atom_id res chain seq x y z
N MET A 1 19.49 2.69 -5.91
CA MET A 1 19.89 1.36 -6.44
C MET A 1 19.16 0.38 -5.55
N VAL A 2 18.40 -0.53 -6.15
CA VAL A 2 17.45 -1.39 -5.41
C VAL A 2 18.23 -2.28 -4.43
N ASN A 3 17.76 -2.41 -3.19
CA ASN A 3 18.50 -3.06 -2.10
C ASN A 3 18.51 -4.60 -2.16
N PHE A 4 18.00 -5.21 -3.23
CA PHE A 4 17.89 -6.67 -3.35
C PHE A 4 18.27 -7.18 -4.73
N THR A 5 18.77 -8.41 -4.77
CA THR A 5 19.16 -9.15 -5.98
C THR A 5 18.01 -10.03 -6.49
N VAL A 6 18.06 -10.40 -7.78
CA VAL A 6 17.08 -11.32 -8.39
C VAL A 6 17.07 -12.68 -7.68
N ASP A 7 18.24 -13.14 -7.24
CA ASP A 7 18.38 -14.40 -6.52
C ASP A 7 17.68 -14.36 -5.16
N GLN A 8 17.74 -13.24 -4.44
CA GLN A 8 17.01 -13.04 -3.19
C GLN A 8 15.49 -13.07 -3.39
N MET A 9 15.00 -12.38 -4.43
CA MET A 9 13.58 -12.44 -4.80
C MET A 9 13.13 -13.88 -5.08
N ARG A 10 13.93 -14.65 -5.83
CA ARG A 10 13.65 -16.06 -6.13
C ARG A 10 13.43 -16.88 -4.87
N SER A 11 14.31 -16.74 -3.88
CA SER A 11 14.21 -17.47 -2.61
C SER A 11 13.02 -17.03 -1.74
N ILE A 12 12.63 -15.76 -1.77
CA ILE A 12 11.44 -15.29 -1.03
C ILE A 12 10.16 -15.81 -1.68
N MET A 13 10.14 -15.99 -3.00
CA MET A 13 8.97 -16.54 -3.71
C MET A 13 8.60 -17.96 -3.25
N ASP A 14 9.53 -18.71 -2.66
CA ASP A 14 9.24 -20.02 -2.08
C ASP A 14 8.44 -19.89 -0.76
N LEU A 15 8.56 -18.78 -0.03
CA LEU A 15 7.83 -18.47 1.20
C LEU A 15 6.45 -17.87 0.88
N LYS A 16 5.56 -18.67 0.28
CA LYS A 16 4.22 -18.25 -0.17
C LYS A 16 3.37 -17.57 0.92
N HIS A 17 3.55 -17.97 2.18
CA HIS A 17 2.83 -17.40 3.32
C HIS A 17 3.23 -15.95 3.66
N ASN A 18 4.36 -15.48 3.14
CA ASN A 18 4.87 -14.11 3.32
C ASN A 18 4.68 -13.23 2.07
N ILE A 19 3.99 -13.74 1.05
CA ILE A 19 3.63 -12.97 -0.13
C ILE A 19 2.26 -12.32 0.11
N ARG A 20 2.12 -11.03 -0.17
CA ARG A 20 0.86 -10.29 -0.09
C ARG A 20 0.63 -9.56 -1.39
N SER A 21 -0.46 -9.87 -2.09
CA SER A 21 -0.86 -9.13 -3.29
C SER A 21 -1.99 -8.18 -2.93
N MET A 22 -1.76 -6.89 -3.13
CA MET A 22 -2.74 -5.84 -2.81
C MET A 22 -2.88 -4.83 -3.93
N SER A 23 -4.08 -4.30 -4.10
CA SER A 23 -4.35 -3.18 -5.00
C SER A 23 -4.61 -1.90 -4.19
N VAL A 24 -4.23 -0.75 -4.71
CA VAL A 24 -4.67 0.53 -4.15
C VAL A 24 -5.97 0.94 -4.82
N ILE A 25 -6.92 1.50 -4.10
CA ILE A 25 -8.23 1.94 -4.60
C ILE A 25 -8.50 3.33 -4.03
N ALA A 26 -8.91 4.27 -4.87
CA ALA A 26 -9.25 5.61 -4.42
C ALA A 26 -10.15 6.31 -5.44
N HIS A 27 -10.80 7.39 -5.03
CA HIS A 27 -11.36 8.38 -5.95
C HIS A 27 -10.22 9.11 -6.70
N VAL A 28 -10.56 9.72 -7.84
CA VAL A 28 -9.64 10.62 -8.55
C VAL A 28 -9.18 11.73 -7.59
N ASP A 29 -7.90 12.11 -7.70
CA ASP A 29 -7.26 13.14 -6.88
C ASP A 29 -7.20 12.88 -5.36
N HIS A 30 -7.50 11.68 -4.87
CA HIS A 30 -7.31 11.32 -3.45
C HIS A 30 -5.85 10.97 -3.09
N GLY A 31 -4.91 11.17 -4.01
CA GLY A 31 -3.47 10.99 -3.75
C GLY A 31 -2.97 9.54 -3.78
N LYS A 32 -3.66 8.66 -4.52
CA LYS A 32 -3.28 7.26 -4.71
C LYS A 32 -1.87 7.09 -5.28
N THR A 33 -1.56 7.73 -6.40
CA THR A 33 -0.24 7.67 -7.04
C THR A 33 0.86 8.18 -6.10
N THR A 34 0.60 9.27 -5.37
CA THR A 34 1.54 9.85 -4.40
C THR A 34 1.80 8.91 -3.22
N LEU A 35 0.75 8.23 -2.74
CA LEU A 35 0.88 7.22 -1.70
C LEU A 35 1.72 6.03 -2.18
N THR A 36 1.42 5.52 -3.38
CA THR A 36 2.17 4.43 -4.00
C THR A 36 3.64 4.82 -4.16
N ASP A 37 3.93 6.02 -4.67
CA ASP A 37 5.30 6.54 -4.79
C ASP A 37 6.06 6.53 -3.46
N SER A 38 5.40 6.91 -2.36
CA SER A 38 5.99 6.89 -1.01
C SER A 38 6.36 5.46 -0.58
N LEU A 39 5.51 4.48 -0.89
CA LEU A 39 5.80 3.07 -0.62
C LEU A 39 6.99 2.56 -1.45
N VAL A 40 7.06 2.93 -2.73
CA VAL A 40 8.17 2.55 -3.62
C VAL A 40 9.49 3.19 -3.18
N GLN A 41 9.45 4.44 -2.70
CA GLN A 41 10.60 5.10 -2.08
C GLN A 41 11.05 4.34 -0.83
N LYS A 42 10.11 3.99 0.06
CA LYS A 42 10.43 3.29 1.31
C LYS A 42 11.02 1.90 1.05
N ALA A 43 10.57 1.22 -0.01
CA ALA A 43 11.13 -0.04 -0.48
C ALA A 43 12.55 0.08 -1.09
N GLY A 44 13.10 1.29 -1.21
CA GLY A 44 14.45 1.52 -1.74
C GLY A 44 14.57 1.35 -3.26
N ILE A 45 13.44 1.25 -3.97
CA ILE A 45 13.39 1.12 -5.44
C ILE A 45 13.70 2.48 -6.09
N ILE A 46 13.19 3.56 -5.50
CA ILE A 46 13.39 4.95 -5.95
C ILE A 46 14.20 5.73 -4.91
N SER A 47 15.04 6.67 -5.37
CA SER A 47 15.74 7.61 -4.49
C SER A 47 14.79 8.63 -3.88
N ALA A 48 15.01 9.03 -2.62
CA ALA A 48 14.18 10.03 -1.92
C ALA A 48 14.00 11.36 -2.68
N LYS A 49 14.96 11.77 -3.52
CA LYS A 49 14.87 13.00 -4.34
C LYS A 49 13.89 12.90 -5.51
N ALA A 50 13.56 11.69 -5.95
CA ALA A 50 12.68 11.45 -7.09
C ALA A 50 11.25 11.06 -6.66
N ALA A 51 11.05 10.79 -5.36
CA ALA A 51 9.75 10.40 -4.85
C ALA A 51 8.72 11.55 -4.90
N GLY A 52 7.48 11.23 -5.30
CA GLY A 52 6.37 12.18 -5.41
C GLY A 52 6.42 13.08 -6.64
N GLY A 53 7.61 13.46 -7.11
CA GLY A 53 7.79 14.23 -8.35
C GLY A 53 7.82 13.36 -9.62
N ALA A 54 8.38 12.15 -9.53
CA ALA A 54 8.53 11.28 -10.69
C ALA A 54 7.27 10.47 -11.04
N ARG A 55 6.37 10.21 -10.07
CA ARG A 55 5.15 9.38 -10.26
C ARG A 55 5.49 8.08 -10.98
N TYR A 56 6.23 7.22 -10.30
CA TYR A 56 6.87 6.06 -10.91
C TYR A 56 5.89 5.06 -11.52
N THR A 57 4.65 5.01 -11.02
CA THR A 57 3.60 4.16 -11.57
C THR A 57 2.96 4.73 -12.84
N ASP A 58 3.05 6.04 -13.06
CA ASP A 58 2.56 6.73 -14.26
C ASP A 58 3.61 6.61 -15.37
N THR A 59 3.69 5.42 -15.97
CA THR A 59 4.69 5.11 -17.00
C THR A 59 4.43 5.82 -18.33
N ARG A 60 3.20 6.29 -18.57
CA ARG A 60 2.83 6.94 -19.83
C ARG A 60 2.88 8.46 -19.73
N ALA A 61 3.22 9.11 -20.83
CA ALA A 61 3.32 10.58 -20.87
C ALA A 61 1.97 11.28 -20.64
N ASP A 62 0.87 10.69 -21.11
CA ASP A 62 -0.49 11.21 -20.92
C ASP A 62 -0.98 11.07 -19.47
N GLU A 63 -0.55 10.02 -18.75
CA GLU A 63 -0.81 9.84 -17.31
C GLU A 63 -0.12 10.96 -16.51
N ALA A 64 1.18 11.16 -16.74
CA ALA A 64 1.96 12.16 -16.03
C ALA A 64 1.48 13.60 -16.29
N GLU A 65 1.10 13.92 -17.53
CA GLU A 65 0.58 15.24 -17.92
C GLU A 65 -0.77 15.54 -17.28
N ARG A 66 -1.68 14.55 -17.24
CA ARG A 66 -3.04 14.73 -16.73
C ARG A 66 -3.17 14.47 -15.23
N GLY A 67 -2.18 13.83 -14.62
CA GLY A 67 -2.22 13.42 -13.22
C GLY A 67 -3.25 12.34 -12.90
N ILE A 68 -3.51 11.47 -13.85
CA ILE A 68 -4.41 10.33 -13.67
C ILE A 68 -3.70 9.02 -14.04
N THR A 69 -4.02 7.96 -13.30
CA THR A 69 -3.58 6.60 -13.63
C THR A 69 -4.53 5.99 -14.64
N ILE A 70 -4.02 5.64 -15.82
CA ILE A 70 -4.81 5.06 -16.94
C ILE A 70 -4.63 3.55 -16.96
N LYS A 71 -3.41 3.05 -16.69
CA LYS A 71 -3.08 1.62 -16.71
C LYS A 71 -2.68 1.09 -15.34
N SER A 72 -2.97 -0.19 -15.12
CA SER A 72 -2.51 -0.90 -13.94
C SER A 72 -1.02 -1.20 -14.01
N THR A 73 -0.25 -0.67 -13.06
CA THR A 73 1.18 -0.98 -12.92
C THR A 73 1.41 -1.80 -11.65
N GLY A 74 2.13 -2.92 -11.79
CA GLY A 74 2.49 -3.79 -10.66
C GLY A 74 3.90 -3.50 -10.16
N ILE A 75 4.07 -3.36 -8.84
CA ILE A 75 5.35 -3.16 -8.18
C ILE A 75 5.53 -4.20 -7.09
N SER A 76 6.69 -4.84 -7.06
CA SER A 76 7.06 -5.74 -5.95
C SER A 76 7.98 -5.02 -4.99
N MET A 77 7.61 -5.01 -3.72
CA MET A 77 8.33 -4.36 -2.63
C MET A 77 8.75 -5.40 -1.60
N PHE A 78 9.95 -5.24 -1.07
CA PHE A 78 10.51 -6.11 -0.05
C PHE A 78 10.56 -5.37 1.28
N PHE A 79 10.03 -6.00 2.34
CA PHE A 79 10.06 -5.45 3.69
C PHE A 79 10.43 -6.53 4.70
N GLU A 80 11.20 -6.16 5.72
CA GLU A 80 11.41 -7.00 6.90
C GLU A 80 10.59 -6.41 8.05
N TYR A 81 9.69 -7.22 8.61
CA TYR A 81 8.75 -6.76 9.60
C TYR A 81 8.56 -7.81 10.69
N ASP A 82 8.64 -7.40 11.96
CA ASP A 82 8.34 -8.29 13.07
C ASP A 82 6.87 -8.14 13.47
N MET A 83 6.03 -9.07 13.00
CA MET A 83 4.61 -9.13 13.33
C MET A 83 4.33 -9.22 14.84
N LYS A 84 5.29 -9.70 15.66
CA LYS A 84 5.10 -9.84 17.12
C LYS A 84 5.45 -8.58 17.90
N ALA A 85 6.46 -7.84 17.43
CA ALA A 85 6.88 -6.59 18.06
C ALA A 85 6.06 -5.39 17.56
N GLY A 86 5.38 -5.52 16.42
CA GLY A 86 4.63 -4.42 15.81
C GLY A 86 5.54 -3.33 15.24
N GLU A 87 6.80 -3.67 14.97
CA GLU A 87 7.81 -2.75 14.46
C GLU A 87 8.43 -3.31 13.17
N ALA A 88 8.71 -2.41 12.23
CA ALA A 88 9.64 -2.74 11.15
C ALA A 88 10.97 -3.10 11.80
N VAL A 89 11.57 -4.22 11.39
CA VAL A 89 12.88 -4.62 11.93
C VAL A 89 13.86 -3.52 11.54
N GLN A 90 14.11 -2.59 12.47
CA GLN A 90 15.24 -1.68 12.35
C GLN A 90 16.44 -2.58 12.57
N ILE A 91 17.19 -2.82 11.51
CA ILE A 91 18.55 -3.32 11.67
C ILE A 91 19.26 -2.23 12.49
N SER A 92 19.39 -2.45 13.79
CA SER A 92 20.17 -1.56 14.65
C SER A 92 21.64 -1.69 14.22
N ASP A 93 22.35 -0.57 14.13
CA ASP A 93 23.75 -0.54 13.69
C ASP A 93 24.66 -1.44 14.56
N GLU A 94 24.25 -1.75 15.79
CA GLU A 94 24.95 -2.64 16.72
C GLU A 94 24.75 -4.14 16.43
N GLU A 95 23.54 -4.56 16.02
CA GLU A 95 23.31 -5.95 15.56
C GLU A 95 23.87 -6.19 14.16
N ALA A 96 23.88 -5.17 13.30
CA ALA A 96 24.64 -5.18 12.05
C ALA A 96 26.14 -5.34 12.31
N ALA A 97 26.69 -4.69 13.34
CA ALA A 97 28.10 -4.80 13.72
C ALA A 97 28.44 -6.16 14.36
N ALA A 98 27.56 -6.71 15.19
CA ALA A 98 27.72 -8.04 15.79
C ALA A 98 27.61 -9.15 14.74
N GLN A 99 26.67 -9.03 13.79
CA GLN A 99 26.61 -9.90 12.61
C GLN A 99 27.83 -9.68 11.70
N ALA A 100 28.30 -8.43 11.51
CA ALA A 100 29.49 -8.11 10.73
C ALA A 100 30.78 -8.73 11.32
N ALA A 101 30.86 -8.87 12.65
CA ALA A 101 31.98 -9.53 13.32
C ALA A 101 31.98 -11.05 13.07
N ALA A 102 30.81 -11.70 13.08
CA ALA A 102 30.65 -13.10 12.68
C ALA A 102 30.81 -13.32 11.17
N LEU A 103 30.55 -12.30 10.36
CA LEU A 103 30.68 -12.28 8.89
C LEU A 103 32.12 -12.12 8.40
N LYS A 104 33.10 -11.80 9.25
CA LYS A 104 34.52 -11.66 8.82
C LYS A 104 35.18 -12.97 8.42
N GLU A 105 34.64 -14.13 8.80
CA GLU A 105 35.20 -15.44 8.42
C GLU A 105 34.56 -16.05 7.15
N LYS A 106 33.53 -15.41 6.56
CA LYS A 106 32.86 -15.88 5.33
C LYS A 106 32.79 -14.79 4.25
N GLN A 107 33.83 -13.98 4.15
CA GLN A 107 33.98 -12.99 3.08
C GLN A 107 34.57 -13.67 1.84
N GLU A 108 33.71 -14.07 0.91
CA GLU A 108 33.96 -14.07 -0.55
C GLU A 108 32.75 -14.67 -1.29
N SER A 109 31.64 -13.91 -1.36
CA SER A 109 30.71 -13.81 -2.51
C SER A 109 29.34 -13.27 -2.08
N ASN A 110 28.93 -12.16 -2.70
CA ASN A 110 27.58 -11.64 -2.83
C ASN A 110 26.73 -11.41 -1.56
N ASN A 111 26.74 -10.15 -1.12
CA ASN A 111 25.74 -9.41 -0.34
C ASN A 111 24.50 -10.23 0.08
N THR A 112 24.65 -11.04 1.13
CA THR A 112 23.64 -12.01 1.56
C THR A 112 22.72 -11.37 2.61
N VAL A 113 21.66 -10.69 2.17
CA VAL A 113 20.48 -10.51 3.03
C VAL A 113 19.94 -11.92 3.31
N GLN A 114 20.00 -12.36 4.56
CA GLN A 114 19.47 -13.66 4.97
C GLN A 114 17.96 -13.56 5.03
N ILE A 115 17.27 -14.38 4.22
CA ILE A 115 15.81 -14.42 4.22
C ILE A 115 15.36 -15.12 5.49
N THR A 116 14.60 -14.39 6.30
CA THR A 116 14.04 -14.88 7.55
C THR A 116 12.53 -15.04 7.41
N ASP A 117 11.89 -15.71 8.36
CA ASP A 117 10.41 -15.78 8.44
C ASP A 117 9.76 -14.39 8.58
N LYS A 118 10.54 -13.35 8.89
CA LYS A 118 10.11 -11.94 9.01
C LYS A 118 10.24 -11.16 7.70
N SER A 119 10.70 -11.80 6.62
CA SER A 119 10.86 -11.20 5.31
C SER A 119 9.57 -11.34 4.50
N TYR A 120 8.99 -10.22 4.06
CA TYR A 120 7.74 -10.13 3.34
C TYR A 120 7.93 -9.57 1.93
N LEU A 121 7.20 -10.16 0.98
CA LEU A 121 7.10 -9.69 -0.41
C LEU A 121 5.70 -9.14 -0.65
N ILE A 122 5.60 -7.84 -0.87
CA ILE A 122 4.33 -7.16 -1.12
C ILE A 122 4.27 -6.79 -2.60
N ASN A 123 3.31 -7.36 -3.31
CA ASN A 123 2.98 -6.98 -4.68
C ASN A 123 1.87 -5.95 -4.63
N LEU A 124 2.18 -4.71 -5.00
CA LEU A 124 1.24 -3.61 -5.08
C LEU A 124 0.81 -3.41 -6.53
N ILE A 125 -0.50 -3.37 -6.78
CA ILE A 125 -1.07 -3.03 -8.08
C ILE A 125 -1.74 -1.67 -7.98
N ASP A 126 -1.20 -0.72 -8.72
CA ASP A 126 -1.77 0.62 -8.81
C ASP A 126 -2.84 0.62 -9.89
N SER A 127 -4.12 0.51 -9.53
CA SER A 127 -5.23 0.47 -10.51
C SER A 127 -5.67 1.87 -10.96
N PRO A 128 -6.50 2.02 -11.99
CA PRO A 128 -7.10 3.32 -12.31
C PRO A 128 -8.10 3.80 -11.25
N GLY A 129 -8.22 5.11 -11.02
CA GLY A 129 -9.25 5.70 -10.15
C GLY A 129 -10.50 6.19 -10.89
N HIS A 130 -10.43 6.29 -12.23
CA HIS A 130 -11.49 6.87 -13.05
C HIS A 130 -12.52 5.81 -13.48
N VAL A 131 -13.80 6.21 -13.54
CA VAL A 131 -14.94 5.33 -13.88
C VAL A 131 -14.82 4.67 -15.26
N ASP A 132 -14.21 5.38 -16.21
CA ASP A 132 -14.01 4.91 -17.59
C ASP A 132 -13.11 3.67 -17.68
N PHE A 133 -12.31 3.38 -16.64
CA PHE A 133 -11.36 2.26 -16.59
C PHE A 133 -11.79 1.14 -15.62
N SER A 134 -13.09 1.05 -15.32
CA SER A 134 -13.67 0.06 -14.40
C SER A 134 -13.36 -1.41 -14.75
N SER A 135 -13.20 -1.75 -16.03
CA SER A 135 -12.81 -3.09 -16.46
C SER A 135 -11.40 -3.47 -16.01
N GLU A 136 -10.48 -2.50 -16.01
CA GLU A 136 -9.09 -2.69 -15.58
C GLU A 136 -8.99 -2.76 -14.05
N VAL A 137 -9.79 -1.95 -13.35
CA VAL A 137 -9.94 -2.03 -11.88
C VAL A 137 -10.44 -3.41 -11.45
N THR A 138 -11.46 -3.94 -12.12
CA THR A 138 -12.00 -5.29 -11.82
C THR A 138 -10.95 -6.38 -12.07
N ALA A 139 -10.18 -6.26 -13.17
CA ALA A 139 -9.11 -7.20 -13.46
C ALA A 139 -7.99 -7.16 -12.42
N ALA A 140 -7.62 -5.97 -11.94
CA ALA A 140 -6.64 -5.80 -10.87
C ALA A 140 -7.13 -6.40 -9.55
N LEU A 141 -8.41 -6.24 -9.20
CA LEU A 141 -8.97 -6.78 -7.97
C LEU A 141 -8.95 -8.31 -7.94
N ARG A 142 -9.23 -8.96 -9.07
CA ARG A 142 -9.22 -10.43 -9.19
C ARG A 142 -7.88 -11.09 -8.97
N VAL A 143 -6.77 -10.34 -9.10
CA VAL A 143 -5.41 -10.87 -8.90
C VAL A 143 -4.83 -10.47 -7.54
N THR A 144 -5.58 -9.74 -6.73
CA THR A 144 -5.14 -9.27 -5.40
C THR A 144 -5.96 -9.88 -4.29
N ASP A 145 -5.32 -10.14 -3.15
CA ASP A 145 -5.95 -10.68 -1.96
C ASP A 145 -6.49 -9.57 -1.04
N GLY A 146 -5.88 -8.38 -1.13
CA GLY A 146 -6.25 -7.20 -0.34
C GLY A 146 -6.39 -5.93 -1.18
N ALA A 147 -7.10 -4.95 -0.62
CA ALA A 147 -7.37 -3.67 -1.24
C ALA A 147 -7.09 -2.53 -0.26
N LEU A 148 -6.11 -1.67 -0.54
CA LEU A 148 -5.85 -0.45 0.20
C LEU A 148 -6.77 0.66 -0.30
N VAL A 149 -7.80 1.00 0.48
CA VAL A 149 -8.78 2.03 0.17
C VAL A 149 -8.28 3.37 0.70
N VAL A 150 -8.03 4.33 -0.20
CA VAL A 150 -7.55 5.67 0.15
C VAL A 150 -8.71 6.66 0.11
N VAL A 151 -8.93 7.33 1.24
CA VAL A 151 -10.02 8.28 1.45
C VAL A 151 -9.44 9.61 1.88
N ASP A 152 -9.92 10.70 1.28
CA ASP A 152 -9.52 12.06 1.68
C ASP A 152 -10.18 12.41 3.02
N THR A 153 -9.42 13.06 3.91
CA THR A 153 -9.92 13.53 5.22
C THR A 153 -11.07 14.53 5.08
N ILE A 154 -11.04 15.37 4.03
CA ILE A 154 -11.98 16.47 3.83
C ILE A 154 -13.13 16.02 2.94
N ASP A 155 -12.81 15.44 1.77
CA ASP A 155 -13.84 15.05 0.79
C ASP A 155 -14.56 13.75 1.20
N GLY A 156 -13.92 12.92 2.03
CA GLY A 156 -14.49 11.69 2.55
C GLY A 156 -14.71 10.62 1.49
N VAL A 157 -15.72 9.77 1.69
CA VAL A 157 -16.02 8.66 0.77
C VAL A 157 -16.88 9.17 -0.39
N CYS A 158 -16.34 9.10 -1.60
CA CYS A 158 -17.05 9.47 -2.82
C CYS A 158 -17.69 8.26 -3.52
N VAL A 159 -18.59 8.51 -4.48
CA VAL A 159 -19.31 7.48 -5.25
C VAL A 159 -18.37 6.50 -5.96
N GLN A 160 -17.22 6.97 -6.42
CA GLN A 160 -16.22 6.09 -7.06
C GLN A 160 -15.59 5.13 -6.05
N THR A 161 -15.21 5.62 -4.86
CA THR A 161 -14.71 4.79 -3.77
C THR A 161 -15.72 3.72 -3.39
N GLU A 162 -17.00 4.10 -3.25
CA GLU A 162 -18.09 3.14 -2.98
C GLU A 162 -18.22 2.09 -4.09
N THR A 163 -18.22 2.52 -5.35
CA THR A 163 -18.40 1.61 -6.49
C THR A 163 -17.27 0.58 -6.57
N VAL A 164 -16.02 1.02 -6.39
CA VAL A 164 -14.87 0.12 -6.46
C VAL A 164 -14.76 -0.74 -5.20
N LEU A 165 -15.08 -0.20 -4.02
CA LEU A 165 -15.14 -0.98 -2.78
C LEU A 165 -16.18 -2.10 -2.87
N ARG A 166 -17.35 -1.81 -3.45
CA ARG A 166 -18.37 -2.83 -3.73
C ARG A 166 -17.86 -3.92 -4.67
N GLN A 167 -17.10 -3.54 -5.71
CA GLN A 167 -16.47 -4.52 -6.61
C GLN A 167 -15.44 -5.38 -5.87
N ALA A 168 -14.62 -4.77 -5.00
CA ALA A 168 -13.62 -5.47 -4.21
C ALA A 168 -14.26 -6.52 -3.28
N ILE A 169 -15.34 -6.15 -2.58
CA ILE A 169 -16.07 -7.08 -1.71
C ILE A 169 -16.69 -8.22 -2.52
N GLY A 170 -17.28 -7.93 -3.69
CA GLY A 170 -17.83 -8.96 -4.58
C GLY A 170 -16.79 -9.94 -5.12
N GLU A 171 -15.54 -9.52 -5.26
CA GLU A 171 -14.40 -10.38 -5.61
C GLU A 171 -13.70 -10.97 -4.36
N ARG A 172 -14.29 -10.81 -3.17
CA ARG A 172 -13.79 -11.32 -1.87
C ARG A 172 -12.39 -10.81 -1.50
N VAL A 173 -12.10 -9.58 -1.87
CA VAL A 173 -10.87 -8.88 -1.53
C VAL A 173 -11.05 -8.17 -0.20
N LYS A 174 -10.09 -8.33 0.73
CA LYS A 174 -10.16 -7.69 2.05
C LYS A 174 -9.76 -6.21 1.99
N PRO A 175 -10.63 -5.26 2.37
CA PRO A 175 -10.30 -3.84 2.37
C PRO A 175 -9.46 -3.45 3.60
N VAL A 176 -8.55 -2.51 3.42
CA VAL A 176 -7.80 -1.81 4.47
C VAL A 176 -7.91 -0.31 4.17
N LEU A 177 -8.40 0.47 5.13
CA LEU A 177 -8.62 1.91 4.93
C LEU A 177 -7.37 2.72 5.28
N MET A 178 -7.05 3.70 4.45
CA MET A 178 -6.08 4.75 4.73
C MET A 178 -6.72 6.12 4.50
N VAL A 179 -6.66 6.97 5.52
CA VAL A 179 -7.10 8.37 5.40
C VAL A 179 -5.91 9.24 4.95
N ASN A 180 -6.12 10.02 3.91
CA ASN A 180 -5.11 10.83 3.23
C ASN A 180 -5.46 12.33 3.27
N LYS A 181 -4.51 13.18 2.85
CA LYS A 181 -4.59 14.65 2.85
C LYS A 181 -4.88 15.29 4.22
N VAL A 182 -4.38 14.65 5.28
CA VAL A 182 -4.48 15.17 6.66
C VAL A 182 -3.71 16.50 6.81
N ASP A 183 -2.65 16.67 6.03
CA ASP A 183 -1.87 17.91 5.92
C ASP A 183 -2.75 19.11 5.55
N ARG A 184 -3.68 18.94 4.59
CA ARG A 184 -4.63 19.99 4.21
C ARG A 184 -5.55 20.38 5.37
N ALA A 185 -6.03 19.40 6.11
CA ALA A 185 -6.89 19.62 7.28
C ALA A 185 -6.16 20.39 8.40
N ILE A 186 -4.87 20.11 8.60
CA ILE A 186 -4.04 20.73 9.64
C ILE A 186 -3.50 22.10 9.22
N LEU A 187 -2.94 22.22 8.02
CA LEU A 187 -2.18 23.39 7.60
C LEU A 187 -3.04 24.44 6.90
N GLU A 188 -3.92 24.02 5.98
CA GLU A 188 -4.76 24.95 5.22
C GLU A 188 -6.02 25.32 6.00
N LEU A 189 -6.78 24.32 6.44
CA LEU A 189 -8.06 24.53 7.13
C LEU A 189 -7.91 24.80 8.62
N GLN A 190 -6.77 24.43 9.21
CA GLN A 190 -6.47 24.62 10.64
C GLN A 190 -7.59 24.08 11.53
N LEU A 191 -8.12 22.90 11.19
CA LEU A 191 -9.22 22.30 11.93
C LEU A 191 -8.80 21.98 13.38
N PRO A 192 -9.70 22.18 14.36
CA PRO A 192 -9.44 21.76 15.73
C PRO A 192 -9.37 20.23 15.81
N GLY A 193 -8.61 19.71 16.77
CA GLY A 193 -8.36 18.27 16.90
C GLY A 193 -9.64 17.43 17.05
N GLU A 194 -10.67 17.98 17.69
CA GLU A 194 -11.98 17.33 17.80
C GLU A 194 -12.66 17.18 16.43
N GLU A 195 -12.69 18.23 15.61
CA GLU A 195 -13.29 18.16 14.28
C GLU A 195 -12.53 17.19 13.37
N LEU A 196 -11.20 17.14 13.49
CA LEU A 196 -10.37 16.18 12.75
C LEU A 196 -10.67 14.74 13.17
N TYR A 197 -10.80 14.49 14.49
CA TYR A 197 -11.18 13.18 15.00
C TYR A 197 -12.56 12.75 14.52
N GLN A 198 -13.53 13.67 14.56
CA GLN A 198 -14.88 13.42 14.04
C GLN A 198 -14.87 13.16 12.53
N ALA A 199 -14.00 13.82 11.76
CA ALA A 199 -13.83 13.56 10.34
C ALA A 199 -13.34 12.12 10.09
N PHE A 200 -12.33 11.67 10.84
CA PHE A 200 -11.83 10.29 10.74
C PHE A 200 -12.90 9.26 11.11
N CYS A 201 -13.65 9.49 12.20
CA CYS A 201 -14.75 8.60 12.60
C CYS A 201 -15.80 8.49 11.50
N ARG A 202 -16.21 9.63 10.91
CA ARG A 202 -17.18 9.64 9.80
C ARG A 202 -16.67 8.90 8.57
N SER A 203 -15.39 9.04 8.23
CA SER A 203 -14.80 8.29 7.11
C SER A 203 -14.85 6.78 7.36
N ILE A 204 -14.50 6.33 8.56
CA ILE A 204 -14.54 4.91 8.95
C ILE A 204 -15.98 4.40 8.95
N GLU A 205 -16.91 5.13 9.57
CA GLU A 205 -18.34 4.78 9.59
C GLU A 205 -18.92 4.68 8.18
N SER A 206 -18.61 5.63 7.30
CA SER A 206 -19.08 5.62 5.91
C SER A 206 -18.60 4.39 5.16
N VAL A 207 -17.34 4.00 5.34
CA VAL A 207 -16.79 2.76 4.75
C VAL A 207 -17.48 1.53 5.33
N ASN A 208 -17.67 1.48 6.65
CA ASN A 208 -18.31 0.35 7.32
C ASN A 208 -19.78 0.18 6.92
N VAL A 209 -20.51 1.27 6.66
CA VAL A 209 -21.87 1.22 6.11
C VAL A 209 -21.87 0.52 4.75
N ILE A 210 -20.92 0.83 3.87
CA ILE A 210 -20.81 0.20 2.55
C ILE A 210 -20.46 -1.28 2.69
N VAL A 211 -19.48 -1.60 3.54
CA VAL A 211 -19.06 -2.98 3.83
C VAL A 211 -20.23 -3.81 4.37
N ALA A 212 -20.97 -3.28 5.34
CA ALA A 212 -22.12 -3.96 5.93
C ALA A 212 -23.27 -4.15 4.93
N THR A 213 -23.48 -3.18 4.03
CA THR A 213 -24.53 -3.25 3.01
C THR A 213 -24.27 -4.35 1.98
N TYR A 214 -23.01 -4.56 1.61
CA TYR A 214 -22.59 -5.51 0.58
C TYR A 214 -21.89 -6.74 1.14
N ASN A 215 -22.15 -7.09 2.41
CA ASN A 215 -21.48 -8.19 3.09
C ASN A 215 -21.63 -9.53 2.34
N ASP A 216 -20.53 -10.26 2.16
CA ASP A 216 -20.49 -11.63 1.62
C ASP A 216 -20.15 -12.59 2.77
N GLU A 217 -21.02 -13.58 3.02
CA GLU A 217 -20.84 -14.59 4.07
C GLU A 217 -19.49 -15.32 3.97
N GLY A 218 -18.94 -15.48 2.76
CA GLY A 218 -17.66 -16.13 2.52
C GLY A 218 -16.44 -15.28 2.87
N LEU A 219 -16.59 -13.97 3.00
CA LEU A 219 -15.49 -13.04 3.32
C LEU A 219 -15.32 -12.85 4.84
N GLY A 220 -16.38 -13.09 5.61
CA GLY A 220 -16.44 -12.88 7.05
C GLY A 220 -16.61 -11.41 7.42
N ASP A 221 -16.29 -11.05 8.66
CA ASP A 221 -16.30 -9.65 9.08
C ASP A 221 -15.06 -8.93 8.53
N VAL A 222 -15.31 -7.92 7.70
CA VAL A 222 -14.28 -7.05 7.11
C VAL A 222 -14.55 -5.57 7.40
N GLN A 223 -15.31 -5.29 8.46
CA GLN A 223 -15.44 -3.93 8.94
C GLN A 223 -14.06 -3.39 9.35
N VAL A 224 -13.84 -2.13 9.03
CA VAL A 224 -12.62 -1.42 9.37
C VAL A 224 -12.74 -0.95 10.80
N ASN A 225 -11.87 -1.45 11.67
CA ASN A 225 -11.80 -1.06 13.07
C ASN A 225 -10.49 -0.29 13.34
N PRO A 226 -10.52 0.92 13.90
CA PRO A 226 -9.31 1.66 14.26
C PRO A 226 -8.55 1.10 15.47
N THR A 227 -9.14 0.14 16.20
CA THR A 227 -8.58 -0.42 17.46
C THR A 227 -7.93 -1.80 17.31
N GLU A 228 -8.04 -2.41 16.13
CA GLU A 228 -7.42 -3.71 15.80
C GLU A 228 -6.10 -3.57 15.04
#